data_AF-A0A2P5CR54-F1
#
_entry.id   AF-A0A2P5CR54-F1
#
_cell.length_a   1.000
_cell.length_b   1.000
_cell.length_c   1.000
_cell.angle_alpha   90.00
_cell.angle_beta   90.00
_cell.angle_gamma   90.00
#
_symmetry.space_group_name_H-M   'P 1'
#
loop_
_entity.id
_entity.type
_entity.pdbx_description
1 polymer ?
#
loop_
_entity_poly.entity_id
_entity_poly.type
_entity_poly.pdbx_seq_one_letter_code
_entity_poly.pdbx_strand_id
1 'polypeptide(L)'
;MGIIYAWKIDLIKLPPTITALVVFKQGTINQLAKLVAKWQAVAPNLKDDFYLPCFVGVGLPEASSIGMSATFKGLYLEPNTNALSPSRFSRV
;
A
#
# COMPACT_ATOMS: atom_id res chain seq x y z
N MET A 1 -17.06 22.76 20.83
CA MET A 1 -17.10 21.57 19.95
C MET A 1 -18.47 20.94 20.10
N GLY A 2 -19.27 20.89 19.02
CA GLY A 2 -20.67 20.46 19.04
C GLY A 2 -20.89 19.09 18.38
N ILE A 3 -22.14 18.62 18.33
CA ILE A 3 -22.51 17.36 17.71
C ILE A 3 -22.73 17.56 16.21
N ILE A 4 -22.10 16.73 15.38
CA ILE A 4 -22.29 16.71 13.93
C ILE A 4 -23.40 15.71 13.60
N TYR A 5 -24.45 16.18 12.93
CA TYR A 5 -25.63 15.35 12.59
C TYR A 5 -25.53 14.71 11.20
N ALA A 6 -24.88 15.37 10.24
CA ALA A 6 -24.74 14.88 8.87
C ALA A 6 -23.54 15.54 8.16
N TRP A 7 -23.05 14.87 7.11
CA TRP A 7 -22.03 15.38 6.20
C TRP A 7 -22.57 15.45 4.78
N LYS A 8 -22.29 16.56 4.09
CA LYS A 8 -22.37 16.62 2.63
C LYS A 8 -21.02 16.20 2.07
N ILE A 9 -20.99 15.16 1.24
CA ILE A 9 -19.76 14.62 0.64
C ILE A 9 -19.74 14.88 -0.87
N ASP A 10 -18.56 15.18 -1.41
CA ASP A 10 -18.33 15.31 -2.84
C ASP A 10 -17.83 13.97 -3.40
N LEU A 11 -18.50 13.48 -4.45
CA LEU A 11 -18.13 12.23 -5.11
C LEU A 11 -17.03 12.48 -6.14
N ILE A 12 -15.98 11.66 -6.11
CA ILE A 12 -14.88 11.72 -7.06
C ILE A 12 -15.04 10.60 -8.09
N LYS A 13 -14.85 10.93 -9.37
CA LYS A 13 -14.90 9.95 -10.46
C LYS A 13 -13.60 9.13 -10.48
N LEU A 14 -13.75 7.81 -10.45
CA LEU A 14 -12.63 6.87 -10.59
C LEU A 14 -12.63 6.20 -11.98
N PRO A 15 -11.48 5.67 -12.42
CA PRO A 15 -11.43 4.80 -13.58
C PRO A 15 -12.32 3.56 -13.40
N PRO A 16 -12.86 2.98 -14.50
CA PRO A 16 -13.75 1.82 -14.42
C PRO A 16 -13.05 0.56 -13.89
N THR A 17 -11.72 0.49 -14.02
CA THR A 17 -10.90 -0.62 -13.53
C THR A 17 -9.72 -0.06 -12.75
N ILE A 18 -9.52 -0.57 -11.54
CA ILE A 18 -8.37 -0.29 -10.69
C ILE A 18 -7.62 -1.60 -10.40
N THR A 19 -6.36 -1.49 -10.01
CA THR A 19 -5.53 -2.65 -9.64
C THR A 19 -5.30 -2.67 -8.13
N ALA A 20 -5.60 -3.80 -7.49
CA ALA A 20 -5.26 -4.05 -6.09
C ALA A 20 -4.13 -5.07 -5.99
N LEU A 21 -3.21 -4.87 -5.05
CA LEU A 21 -2.12 -5.81 -4.76
C LEU A 21 -2.00 -6.05 -3.27
N VAL A 22 -1.69 -7.29 -2.90
CA VAL A 22 -1.37 -7.68 -1.52
C VAL A 22 -0.06 -8.45 -1.56
N VAL A 23 0.96 -7.89 -0.93
CA VAL A 23 2.27 -8.54 -0.78
C VAL A 23 2.50 -8.81 0.69
N PHE A 24 2.60 -10.08 1.05
CA PHE A 24 2.87 -10.52 2.40
C PHE A 24 4.31 -11.03 2.53
N LYS A 25 4.99 -10.61 3.60
CA LYS A 25 6.32 -11.11 3.94
C LYS A 25 6.41 -11.41 5.43
N GLN A 26 6.70 -12.66 5.76
CA GLN A 26 7.13 -13.08 7.10
C GLN A 26 8.65 -13.19 7.13
N GLY A 27 9.28 -12.85 8.27
CA GLY A 27 10.73 -12.89 8.40
C GLY A 27 11.24 -12.39 9.74
N THR A 28 12.57 -12.25 9.84
CA THR A 28 13.19 -11.67 11.04
C THR A 28 12.96 -10.17 11.12
N ILE A 29 13.05 -9.60 12.32
CA ILE A 29 12.97 -8.15 12.55
C ILE A 29 13.91 -7.39 11.59
N ASN A 30 15.15 -7.84 11.45
CA ASN A 30 16.15 -7.19 10.60
C ASN A 30 15.78 -7.23 9.11
N GLN A 31 15.17 -8.31 8.63
CA GLN A 31 14.73 -8.40 7.23
C GLN A 31 13.54 -7.47 6.97
N LEU A 32 12.58 -7.45 7.89
CA LEU A 32 11.38 -6.61 7.76
C LEU A 32 11.71 -5.12 7.93
N ALA A 33 12.60 -4.78 8.86
CA ALA A 33 13.07 -3.41 9.05
C ALA A 33 13.72 -2.84 7.78
N LYS A 34 14.52 -3.65 7.07
CA LYS A 34 15.09 -3.23 5.77
C LYS A 34 14.02 -2.99 4.72
N LEU A 35 12.99 -3.85 4.66
CA LEU A 35 11.89 -3.71 3.72
C LEU A 35 11.03 -2.47 4.02
N VAL A 36 10.72 -2.23 5.29
CA VAL A 36 9.99 -1.06 5.77
C VAL A 36 10.79 0.22 5.53
N ALA A 37 12.10 0.22 5.79
CA ALA A 37 12.96 1.37 5.50
C ALA A 37 12.97 1.72 4.00
N LYS A 38 13.03 0.71 3.13
CA LYS A 38 12.92 0.95 1.68
C LYS A 38 11.55 1.50 1.31
N TRP A 39 10.49 0.95 1.87
CA TRP A 39 9.12 1.45 1.69
C TRP A 39 8.98 2.90 2.14
N GLN A 40 9.50 3.27 3.31
CA GLN A 40 9.47 4.65 3.83
C GLN A 40 10.17 5.65 2.90
N ALA A 41 11.24 5.22 2.20
CA ALA A 41 11.95 6.06 1.25
C ALA A 41 11.20 6.25 -0.08
N VAL A 42 10.46 5.24 -0.55
CA VAL A 42 9.80 5.27 -1.87
C VAL A 42 8.33 5.68 -1.80
N ALA A 43 7.60 5.29 -0.76
CA ALA A 43 6.14 5.44 -0.68
C ALA A 43 5.67 6.91 -0.77
N PRO A 44 6.33 7.89 -0.12
CA PRO A 44 5.92 9.30 -0.24
C PRO A 44 6.16 9.90 -1.63
N ASN A 45 7.00 9.27 -2.45
CA ASN A 45 7.38 9.73 -3.78
C ASN A 45 6.64 8.98 -4.90
N LEU A 46 5.71 8.10 -4.54
CA LEU A 46 4.82 7.47 -5.51
C LEU A 46 3.87 8.54 -6.08
N LYS A 47 3.48 8.37 -7.34
CA LYS A 47 2.49 9.25 -7.97
C LYS A 47 1.14 9.13 -7.26
N ASP A 48 0.31 10.16 -7.37
CA ASP A 48 -1.01 10.25 -6.71
C ASP A 48 -1.99 9.12 -7.09
N ASP A 49 -1.74 8.42 -8.20
CA ASP A 49 -2.49 7.24 -8.63
C ASP A 49 -2.13 5.96 -7.86
N PHE A 50 -1.11 6.00 -7.00
CA PHE A 50 -0.67 4.91 -6.14
C PHE A 50 -0.96 5.19 -4.66
N TYR A 51 -1.60 4.22 -4.03
CA TYR A 51 -1.72 4.13 -2.58
C TYR A 51 -1.07 2.82 -2.13
N LEU A 52 -0.04 2.89 -1.28
CA LEU A 52 0.70 1.71 -0.83
C LEU A 52 0.98 1.75 0.68
N PRO A 53 0.00 1.47 1.55
CA PRO A 53 0.21 1.28 2.98
C PRO A 53 1.02 0.01 3.29
N CYS A 54 1.81 0.09 4.37
CA CYS A 54 2.52 -1.02 4.99
C CYS A 54 1.97 -1.27 6.40
N PHE A 55 1.65 -2.53 6.70
CA PHE A 55 1.23 -3.01 8.02
C PHE A 55 2.31 -3.92 8.56
N VAL A 56 2.81 -3.67 9.76
CA VAL A 56 3.87 -4.47 10.39
C VAL A 56 3.36 -4.99 11.73
N GLY A 57 3.51 -6.29 11.97
CA GLY A 57 3.03 -6.88 13.22
C GLY A 57 3.17 -8.39 13.26
N VAL A 58 2.63 -8.96 14.34
CA VAL A 58 2.54 -10.41 14.55
C VAL A 58 1.10 -10.83 14.32
N GLY A 59 0.90 -11.95 13.61
CA GLY A 59 -0.45 -12.48 13.36
C GLY A 59 -1.28 -11.61 12.43
N LEU A 60 -0.65 -10.98 11.43
CA LEU A 60 -1.38 -10.26 10.38
C LEU A 60 -2.32 -11.22 9.62
N PRO A 61 -3.43 -10.73 9.03
CA PRO A 61 -4.45 -11.58 8.41
C PRO A 61 -3.92 -12.54 7.34
N GLU A 62 -2.83 -12.17 6.67
CA GLU A 62 -2.21 -12.98 5.61
C GLU A 62 -1.24 -14.07 6.15
N ALA A 63 -0.98 -14.09 7.45
CA ALA A 63 -0.04 -15.03 8.07
C ALA A 63 -0.69 -16.39 8.35
N SER A 64 -0.05 -17.47 7.92
CA SER A 64 -0.46 -18.85 8.23
C SER A 64 0.07 -19.36 9.57
N SER A 65 0.98 -18.61 10.19
CA SER A 65 1.63 -18.96 11.46
C SER A 65 1.93 -17.70 12.26
N ILE A 66 2.06 -17.85 13.59
CA ILE A 66 2.45 -16.75 14.46
C ILE A 66 3.92 -16.41 14.19
N GLY A 67 4.16 -15.19 13.71
CA GLY A 67 5.49 -14.67 13.48
C GLY A 67 5.44 -13.21 13.08
N MET A 68 6.59 -12.54 13.15
CA MET A 68 6.68 -11.15 12.70
C MET A 68 6.57 -11.09 11.18
N SER A 69 5.75 -10.15 10.71
CA SER A 69 5.41 -10.02 9.30
C SER A 69 5.15 -8.57 8.92
N ALA A 70 5.24 -8.30 7.62
CA ALA A 70 4.81 -7.07 7.00
C ALA A 70 3.89 -7.38 5.81
N THR A 71 2.78 -6.66 5.71
CA THR A 71 1.84 -6.71 4.57
C THR A 71 1.80 -5.35 3.88
N PHE A 72 1.96 -5.33 2.57
CA PHE A 72 1.79 -4.17 1.72
C PHE A 72 0.49 -4.32 0.94
N LYS A 73 -0.45 -3.39 1.11
CA LYS A 73 -1.75 -3.42 0.43
C LYS A 73 -1.85 -2.24 -0.53
N GLY A 74 -1.55 -2.45 -1.80
CA GLY A 74 -1.56 -1.39 -2.79
C GLY A 74 -2.89 -1.24 -3.51
N LEU A 75 -3.26 0.00 -3.80
CA LEU A 75 -4.28 0.36 -4.78
C LEU A 75 -3.63 1.24 -5.85
N TYR A 76 -3.93 0.95 -7.11
CA TYR A 76 -3.45 1.70 -8.25
C TYR A 76 -4.62 2.03 -9.16
N LEU A 77 -4.76 3.30 -9.52
CA LEU A 77 -5.93 3.78 -10.27
C LEU A 77 -5.93 3.38 -11.76
N GLU A 78 -4.87 2.73 -12.28
CA GLU A 78 -4.86 2.21 -13.66
C GLU A 78 -4.85 0.66 -13.73
N PRO A 79 -5.11 0.08 -14.91
CA PRO A 79 -4.95 -1.36 -15.15
C PRO A 79 -3.52 -1.89 -15.00
N ASN A 80 -3.39 -3.17 -14.63
CA ASN A 80 -2.14 -3.84 -14.24
C ASN A 80 -1.01 -3.80 -15.29
N THR A 81 -1.32 -3.60 -16.58
CA THR A 81 -0.30 -3.51 -17.65
C THR A 81 0.73 -2.40 -17.42
N ASN A 82 0.35 -1.35 -16.68
CA ASN A 82 1.24 -0.22 -16.38
C ASN A 82 1.90 -0.32 -14.99
N ALA A 83 1.29 -1.05 -14.05
CA ALA A 83 1.70 -1.14 -12.65
C ALA A 83 3.08 -1.82 -12.46
N LEU A 84 3.45 -2.72 -13.37
CA LEU A 84 4.69 -3.50 -13.32
C LEU A 84 5.79 -2.97 -14.28
N SER A 85 5.57 -1.82 -14.93
CA SER A 85 6.49 -1.32 -15.96
C SER A 85 7.80 -0.75 -15.36
N PRO A 86 8.99 -1.24 -15.78
CA PRO A 86 10.29 -0.76 -15.26
C PRO A 86 10.57 0.71 -15.58
N SER A 87 9.99 1.22 -16.67
CA SER A 87 10.20 2.58 -17.15
C SER A 87 9.68 3.66 -16.19
N ARG A 88 8.73 3.33 -15.29
CA ARG A 88 8.13 4.27 -14.33
C ARG A 88 8.95 4.43 -13.03
N PHE A 89 9.90 3.53 -12.75
CA PHE A 89 10.81 3.59 -11.59
C PHE A 89 12.19 4.24 -11.90
N SER A 90 12.42 4.66 -13.15
CA SER A 90 13.71 5.21 -13.62
C SER A 90 13.91 6.71 -13.38
N ARG A 91 13.02 7.37 -12.64
CA ARG A 91 13.04 8.83 -12.45
C ARG A 91 12.79 9.27 -11.01
N VAL A 92 13.40 8.55 -10.06
CA VAL A 92 13.56 8.95 -8.65
C VAL A 92 15.01 8.76 -8.25
#